data_AF-A0A7S1W4L7-F1
#
_entry.id   AF-A0A7S1W4L7-F1
#
_cell.length_a   1.000
_cell.length_b   1.000
_cell.length_c   1.000
_cell.angle_alpha   90.00
_cell.angle_beta   90.00
_cell.angle_gamma   90.00
#
_symmetry.space_group_name_H-M   'P 1'
#
loop_
_entity.id
_entity.type
_entity.pdbx_description
1 polymer ?
#
loop_
_entity_poly.entity_id
_entity_poly.type
_entity_poly.pdbx_seq_one_letter_code
_entity_poly.pdbx_strand_id
1 'polypeptide(L)'
;NSFCTLLGPSSRRSPNPSPMQGGGEEYFAPPEEIDPDASARFATFCARLRRLEKAGRKALTELAEMADDIGASMTCKEMVAGVVLRCIMTSGGNRQLCYWYLLDKLAKDKPETFGYVFSLHVLDIASDAMPWDDPALFPKLESLVEHWDGVFPRDIVDRIYLSRKERQWAAKHPLEAAKMRDEEEKKWAEVEKQYTEEEGLDLYEQPCLAYMQGRCPWGEVCTQFHPEGLEGTLPPETRLGDWRCPGCGSINRHFRRRCFSCPREKPQYRKDASVRTQEEVLLSTPDADALAALRQRWGYNTADEDEALQYWQRRFEHEPPTAFVEARRNAYLGQILPAVRKAVAEAASRAPQAGDRRPREAVSSAGVPPRAPAKAHRGETAGAPTAAVAASAPTGPVKAKLPDVPNAPAPERVLFICQKVIERGAHDAHFAGYLYLLCKALPEAVKDVKWSSSRAAEDSLALVECAKRAFGAWSAWKAARDGGAGGAAMHPATPFFSDLRRYVAALPLAGNHREEVMTMCDTVAKA
;
A
#
# COMPACT_ATOMS: atom_id res chain seq x y z
N ASN A 1 -14.64 14.07 72.35
CA ASN A 1 -14.16 12.68 72.58
C ASN A 1 -14.49 11.85 71.34
N SER A 2 -13.59 11.25 70.58
CA SER A 2 -12.11 11.29 70.58
C SER A 2 -11.58 10.73 69.24
N PHE A 3 -10.57 11.37 68.61
CA PHE A 3 -9.65 10.87 67.55
C PHE A 3 -10.26 10.33 66.22
N CYS A 4 -9.91 10.82 65.01
CA CYS A 4 -8.62 10.76 64.27
C CYS A 4 -8.06 9.32 64.17
N THR A 5 -8.00 8.65 63.01
CA THR A 5 -7.11 8.82 61.83
C THR A 5 -7.60 7.93 60.64
N LEU A 6 -7.12 7.91 59.38
CA LEU A 6 -6.30 8.77 58.47
C LEU A 6 -6.54 8.30 56.99
N LEU A 7 -6.45 9.22 56.01
CA LEU A 7 -6.03 9.08 54.58
C LEU A 7 -6.56 7.95 53.63
N GLY A 8 -7.05 8.37 52.44
CA GLY A 8 -7.20 7.53 51.22
C GLY A 8 -7.93 8.28 50.09
N PRO A 9 -7.41 8.41 48.85
CA PRO A 9 -7.76 9.58 48.01
C PRO A 9 -8.75 9.37 46.84
N SER A 10 -9.26 10.52 46.39
CA SER A 10 -10.17 10.77 45.27
C SER A 10 -9.77 10.15 43.92
N SER A 11 -10.78 9.73 43.16
CA SER A 11 -10.65 9.27 41.78
C SER A 11 -10.15 10.35 40.81
N ARG A 12 -9.17 10.02 39.98
CA ARG A 12 -8.98 10.65 38.66
C ARG A 12 -9.04 9.56 37.60
N ARG A 13 -9.93 9.71 36.62
CA ARG A 13 -9.98 8.84 35.44
C ARG A 13 -8.80 9.23 34.53
N SER A 14 -7.92 8.29 34.23
CA SER A 14 -6.99 8.44 33.10
C SER A 14 -7.77 8.37 31.78
N PRO A 15 -7.36 9.10 30.73
CA PRO A 15 -7.82 8.81 29.38
C PRO A 15 -7.28 7.43 28.94
N ASN A 16 -8.08 6.67 28.20
CA ASN A 16 -7.67 5.37 27.68
C ASN A 16 -6.44 5.50 26.77
N PRO A 17 -5.46 4.58 26.85
CA PRO A 17 -4.46 4.45 25.80
C PRO A 17 -5.13 3.96 24.51
N SER A 18 -4.73 4.53 23.36
CA SER A 18 -5.18 4.09 22.04
C SER A 18 -4.82 2.61 21.81
N PRO A 19 -5.68 1.81 21.16
CA PRO A 19 -5.35 0.43 20.82
C PRO A 19 -4.16 0.37 19.85
N MET A 20 -3.36 -0.69 19.96
CA MET A 20 -2.14 -0.86 19.15
C MET A 20 -2.50 -1.11 17.68
N GLN A 21 -2.16 -0.17 16.81
CA GLN A 21 -2.24 -0.32 15.35
C GLN A 21 -1.01 -1.10 14.86
N GLY A 22 -1.23 -2.26 14.24
CA GLY A 22 -0.14 -3.13 13.77
C GLY A 22 -0.60 -4.55 13.42
N GLY A 23 -1.72 -4.68 12.70
CA GLY A 23 -2.37 -5.96 12.45
C GLY A 23 -3.24 -6.01 11.18
N GLY A 24 -3.02 -5.11 10.22
CA GLY A 24 -3.87 -4.97 9.04
C GLY A 24 -5.19 -4.27 9.31
N GLU A 25 -5.49 -3.89 10.55
CA GLU A 25 -6.65 -3.05 10.89
C GLU A 25 -6.57 -1.65 10.27
N GLU A 26 -5.37 -1.19 9.90
CA GLU A 26 -5.19 0.07 9.14
C GLU A 26 -5.86 0.04 7.76
N TYR A 27 -6.01 -1.12 7.12
CA TYR A 27 -6.78 -1.26 5.87
C TYR A 27 -8.32 -1.23 6.07
N PHE A 28 -8.77 -1.30 7.32
CA PHE A 28 -10.19 -1.26 7.72
C PHE A 28 -10.54 -0.01 8.51
N ALA A 29 -9.58 0.90 8.73
CA ALA A 29 -9.91 2.27 9.09
C ALA A 29 -10.78 2.86 7.96
N PRO A 30 -11.88 3.56 8.25
CA PRO A 30 -12.57 4.33 7.23
C PRO A 30 -11.54 5.31 6.63
N PRO A 31 -11.47 5.44 5.29
CA PRO A 31 -10.52 6.34 4.66
C PRO A 31 -10.72 7.75 5.22
N GLU A 32 -9.61 8.46 5.48
CA GLU A 32 -9.64 9.79 6.08
C GLU A 32 -10.59 10.70 5.26
N GLU A 33 -11.61 11.26 5.91
CA GLU A 33 -12.64 12.02 5.21
C GLU A 33 -12.02 13.28 4.58
N ILE A 34 -11.89 13.25 3.25
CA ILE A 34 -11.31 14.37 2.50
C ILE A 34 -12.28 15.55 2.57
N ASP A 35 -11.82 16.64 3.18
CA ASP A 35 -12.49 17.94 3.21
C ASP A 35 -13.09 18.31 1.83
N PRO A 36 -14.39 18.65 1.75
CA PRO A 36 -15.01 19.11 0.50
C PRO A 36 -14.26 20.28 -0.15
N ASP A 37 -13.67 21.18 0.63
CA ASP A 37 -12.90 22.30 0.08
C ASP A 37 -11.54 21.82 -0.47
N ALA A 38 -10.89 20.84 0.19
CA ALA A 38 -9.70 20.16 -0.36
C ALA A 38 -10.01 19.45 -1.68
N SER A 39 -11.17 18.80 -1.78
CA SER A 39 -11.65 18.19 -3.03
C SER A 39 -11.87 19.24 -4.15
N ALA A 40 -12.39 20.42 -3.81
CA ALA A 40 -12.56 21.53 -4.76
C ALA A 40 -11.21 22.13 -5.21
N ARG A 41 -10.26 22.32 -4.27
CA ARG A 41 -8.88 22.73 -4.57
C ARG A 41 -8.18 21.71 -5.47
N PHE A 42 -8.31 20.42 -5.18
CA PHE A 42 -7.76 19.33 -6.00
C PHE A 42 -8.34 19.29 -7.42
N ALA A 43 -9.66 19.50 -7.57
CA ALA A 43 -10.29 19.59 -8.89
C ALA A 43 -9.74 20.77 -9.73
N THR A 44 -9.52 21.92 -9.09
CA THR A 44 -8.91 23.11 -9.71
C THR A 44 -7.45 22.85 -10.12
N PHE A 45 -6.65 22.27 -9.22
CA PHE A 45 -5.29 21.81 -9.53
C PHE A 45 -5.27 20.85 -10.73
N CYS A 46 -6.13 19.82 -10.74
CA CYS A 46 -6.25 18.87 -11.84
C CYS A 46 -6.64 19.53 -13.18
N ALA A 47 -7.46 20.59 -13.15
CA ALA A 47 -7.83 21.35 -14.35
C ALA A 47 -6.68 22.21 -14.86
N ARG A 48 -5.89 22.81 -13.96
CA ARG A 48 -4.71 23.62 -14.30
C ARG A 48 -3.53 22.77 -14.77
N LEU A 49 -3.28 21.63 -14.11
CA LEU A 49 -2.28 20.62 -14.49
C LEU A 49 -2.50 20.12 -15.92
N ARG A 50 -3.76 19.80 -16.28
CA ARG A 50 -4.11 19.39 -17.65
C ARG A 50 -3.87 20.46 -18.71
N ARG A 51 -3.76 21.74 -18.34
CA ARG A 51 -3.43 22.86 -19.25
C ARG A 51 -1.92 23.17 -19.30
N LEU A 52 -1.07 22.37 -18.66
CA LEU A 52 0.38 22.53 -18.71
C LEU A 52 0.93 21.98 -20.04
N GLU A 53 1.33 22.87 -20.93
CA GLU A 53 1.95 22.53 -22.23
C GLU A 53 3.47 22.76 -22.25
N LYS A 54 3.99 23.64 -21.38
CA LYS A 54 5.38 24.08 -21.36
C LYS A 54 5.90 24.22 -19.93
N ALA A 55 7.15 23.80 -19.70
CA ALA A 55 7.83 23.82 -18.40
C ALA A 55 8.32 25.24 -18.02
N GLY A 56 7.41 26.21 -17.97
CA GLY A 56 7.73 27.56 -17.51
C GLY A 56 7.88 27.60 -15.99
N ARG A 57 9.03 28.10 -15.48
CA ARG A 57 9.31 28.19 -14.03
C ARG A 57 8.14 28.76 -13.22
N LYS A 58 7.52 29.86 -13.70
CA LYS A 58 6.35 30.47 -13.06
C LYS A 58 5.14 29.51 -12.96
N ALA A 59 4.83 28.77 -14.03
CA ALA A 59 3.71 27.84 -14.06
C ALA A 59 3.96 26.60 -13.19
N LEU A 60 5.21 26.13 -13.10
CA LEU A 60 5.61 25.04 -12.19
C LEU A 60 5.55 25.48 -10.72
N THR A 61 5.93 26.72 -10.40
CA THR A 61 5.79 27.27 -9.04
C THR A 61 4.31 27.44 -8.66
N GLU A 62 3.49 28.03 -9.53
CA GLU A 62 2.03 28.14 -9.34
C GLU A 62 1.37 26.76 -9.11
N LEU A 63 1.79 25.73 -9.87
CA LEU A 63 1.32 24.35 -9.68
C LEU A 63 1.81 23.73 -8.37
N ALA A 64 3.03 24.01 -7.92
CA ALA A 64 3.56 23.52 -6.66
C ALA A 64 2.88 24.18 -5.43
N GLU A 65 2.60 25.48 -5.51
CA GLU A 65 1.84 26.23 -4.49
C GLU A 65 0.41 25.67 -4.36
N MET A 66 -0.33 25.56 -5.46
CA MET A 66 -1.66 24.94 -5.46
C MET A 66 -1.65 23.48 -4.98
N ALA A 67 -0.59 22.72 -5.26
CA ALA A 67 -0.43 21.35 -4.80
C ALA A 67 -0.27 21.27 -3.27
N ASP A 68 0.41 22.25 -2.67
CA ASP A 68 0.55 22.34 -1.22
C ASP A 68 -0.76 22.78 -0.55
N ASP A 69 -1.44 23.78 -1.14
CA ASP A 69 -2.70 24.38 -0.67
C ASP A 69 -3.90 23.41 -0.62
N ILE A 70 -3.87 22.28 -1.32
CA ILE A 70 -4.98 21.31 -1.31
C ILE A 70 -5.27 20.81 0.11
N GLY A 71 -4.22 20.45 0.86
CA GLY A 71 -4.35 19.95 2.22
C GLY A 71 -3.02 19.49 2.81
N ALA A 72 -2.96 19.44 4.14
CA ALA A 72 -1.79 19.02 4.89
C ALA A 72 -1.75 17.50 5.19
N SER A 73 -2.87 16.77 5.02
CA SER A 73 -2.88 15.33 5.26
C SER A 73 -2.17 14.54 4.16
N MET A 74 -1.66 13.35 4.50
CA MET A 74 -0.91 12.55 3.53
C MET A 74 -1.77 12.08 2.36
N THR A 75 -3.05 11.75 2.60
CA THR A 75 -4.00 11.39 1.54
C THR A 75 -4.14 12.52 0.50
N CYS A 76 -4.11 13.80 0.90
CA CYS A 76 -4.09 14.91 -0.07
C CYS A 76 -2.81 14.91 -0.93
N LYS A 77 -1.64 14.62 -0.33
CA LYS A 77 -0.35 14.55 -1.06
C LYS A 77 -0.30 13.33 -1.98
N GLU A 78 -0.85 12.20 -1.57
CA GLU A 78 -1.03 10.98 -2.37
C GLU A 78 -1.95 11.21 -3.58
N MET A 79 -3.09 11.90 -3.40
CA MET A 79 -3.97 12.27 -4.52
C MET A 79 -3.27 13.13 -5.57
N VAL A 80 -2.48 14.12 -5.13
CA VAL A 80 -1.68 14.98 -6.00
C VAL A 80 -0.59 14.19 -6.71
N ALA A 81 0.17 13.36 -5.99
CA ALA A 81 1.20 12.52 -6.58
C ALA A 81 0.60 11.54 -7.61
N GLY A 82 -0.50 10.86 -7.26
CA GLY A 82 -1.20 9.93 -8.14
C GLY A 82 -1.69 10.56 -9.44
N VAL A 83 -2.22 11.80 -9.42
CA VAL A 83 -2.61 12.48 -10.67
C VAL A 83 -1.39 12.94 -11.49
N VAL A 84 -0.30 13.38 -10.85
CA VAL A 84 0.95 13.73 -11.55
C VAL A 84 1.57 12.50 -12.23
N LEU A 85 1.71 11.38 -11.52
CA LEU A 85 2.21 10.11 -12.04
C LEU A 85 1.31 9.56 -13.16
N ARG A 86 -0.02 9.67 -13.02
CA ARG A 86 -0.96 9.32 -14.09
C ARG A 86 -0.79 10.21 -15.32
N CYS A 87 -0.56 11.51 -15.14
CA CYS A 87 -0.28 12.43 -16.25
C CYS A 87 1.05 12.11 -16.95
N ILE A 88 2.07 11.63 -16.21
CA ILE A 88 3.34 11.11 -16.76
C ILE A 88 3.09 9.86 -17.61
N MET A 89 2.36 8.86 -17.10
CA MET A 89 2.07 7.62 -17.85
C MET A 89 1.22 7.83 -19.11
N THR A 90 0.32 8.81 -19.10
CA THR A 90 -0.68 9.02 -20.17
C THR A 90 -0.30 10.10 -21.18
N SER A 91 0.88 10.71 -21.06
CA SER A 91 1.34 11.77 -21.96
C SER A 91 2.70 11.45 -22.55
N GLY A 92 2.95 11.88 -23.78
CA GLY A 92 4.25 11.79 -24.43
C GLY A 92 4.90 13.17 -24.68
N GLY A 93 6.13 13.14 -25.17
CA GLY A 93 6.83 14.33 -25.67
C GLY A 93 7.11 15.40 -24.60
N ASN A 94 7.23 16.65 -25.03
CA ASN A 94 7.48 17.79 -24.14
C ASN A 94 6.46 17.94 -23.00
N ARG A 95 5.21 17.48 -23.18
CA ARG A 95 4.17 17.55 -22.14
C ARG A 95 4.47 16.61 -20.99
N GLN A 96 4.94 15.40 -21.29
CA GLN A 96 5.40 14.44 -20.27
C GLN A 96 6.56 15.01 -19.45
N LEU A 97 7.55 15.60 -20.14
CA LEU A 97 8.69 16.28 -19.51
C LEU A 97 8.24 17.41 -18.55
N CYS A 98 7.16 18.13 -18.85
CA CYS A 98 6.62 19.14 -17.95
C CYS A 98 6.12 18.55 -16.61
N TYR A 99 5.54 17.35 -16.63
CA TYR A 99 5.10 16.67 -15.40
C TYR A 99 6.28 16.08 -14.63
N TRP A 100 7.32 15.59 -15.32
CA TRP A 100 8.58 15.20 -14.68
C TRP A 100 9.23 16.38 -13.94
N TYR A 101 9.26 17.59 -14.52
CA TYR A 101 9.73 18.79 -13.83
C TYR A 101 8.82 19.25 -12.67
N LEU A 102 7.50 18.98 -12.73
CA LEU A 102 6.61 19.25 -11.60
C LEU A 102 6.85 18.28 -10.45
N LEU A 103 7.02 16.98 -10.73
CA LEU A 103 7.39 15.97 -9.75
C LEU A 103 8.73 16.33 -9.07
N ASP A 104 9.75 16.67 -9.88
CA ASP A 104 11.05 17.13 -9.39
C ASP A 104 10.94 18.33 -8.43
N LYS A 105 10.15 19.33 -8.82
CA LYS A 105 9.94 20.52 -7.99
C LYS A 105 9.22 20.18 -6.68
N LEU A 106 8.14 19.39 -6.73
CA LEU A 106 7.40 18.99 -5.54
C LEU A 106 8.27 18.17 -4.58
N ALA A 107 9.04 17.22 -5.09
CA ALA A 107 9.94 16.38 -4.29
C ALA A 107 11.08 17.21 -3.65
N LYS A 108 11.63 18.20 -4.35
CA LYS A 108 12.70 19.09 -3.84
C LYS A 108 12.19 20.15 -2.87
N ASP A 109 11.03 20.74 -3.12
CA ASP A 109 10.45 21.78 -2.26
C ASP A 109 9.95 21.20 -0.91
N LYS A 110 9.50 19.92 -0.91
CA LYS A 110 8.85 19.24 0.21
C LYS A 110 9.28 17.76 0.32
N PRO A 111 10.55 17.47 0.65
CA PRO A 111 11.06 16.10 0.65
C PRO A 111 10.34 15.19 1.66
N GLU A 112 9.94 15.73 2.81
CA GLU A 112 9.26 14.99 3.89
C GLU A 112 7.81 14.59 3.58
N THR A 113 7.17 15.18 2.57
CA THR A 113 5.79 14.83 2.16
C THR A 113 5.75 14.33 0.72
N PHE A 114 5.94 15.22 -0.26
CA PHE A 114 5.93 14.84 -1.67
C PHE A 114 7.13 13.98 -2.05
N GLY A 115 8.33 14.27 -1.54
CA GLY A 115 9.50 13.42 -1.78
C GLY A 115 9.28 11.98 -1.29
N TYR A 116 8.76 11.82 -0.08
CA TYR A 116 8.39 10.51 0.47
C TYR A 116 7.35 9.79 -0.41
N VAL A 117 6.21 10.42 -0.72
CA VAL A 117 5.15 9.79 -1.54
C VAL A 117 5.65 9.42 -2.93
N PHE A 118 6.40 10.30 -3.61
CA PHE A 118 6.98 9.96 -4.90
C PHE A 118 8.00 8.84 -4.79
N SER A 119 8.79 8.74 -3.71
CA SER A 119 9.78 7.66 -3.54
C SER A 119 9.15 6.25 -3.57
N LEU A 120 7.88 6.10 -3.18
CA LEU A 120 7.16 4.82 -3.20
C LEU A 120 6.78 4.34 -4.61
N HIS A 121 6.80 5.22 -5.62
CA HIS A 121 6.27 4.94 -6.96
C HIS A 121 7.18 5.40 -8.11
N VAL A 122 8.14 6.27 -7.85
CA VAL A 122 8.98 6.89 -8.90
C VAL A 122 9.84 5.86 -9.60
N LEU A 123 10.26 4.78 -8.94
CA LEU A 123 11.03 3.71 -9.55
C LEU A 123 10.24 3.05 -10.70
N ASP A 124 9.06 2.52 -10.40
CA ASP A 124 8.23 1.79 -11.36
C ASP A 124 7.84 2.71 -12.52
N ILE A 125 7.36 3.92 -12.21
CA ILE A 125 6.91 4.89 -13.20
C ILE A 125 8.08 5.43 -14.03
N ALA A 126 9.29 5.58 -13.48
CA ALA A 126 10.46 5.97 -14.25
C ALA A 126 10.98 4.83 -15.15
N SER A 127 10.97 3.61 -14.62
CA SER A 127 11.32 2.40 -15.38
C SER A 127 10.39 2.20 -16.58
N ASP A 128 9.08 2.44 -16.40
CA ASP A 128 8.07 2.17 -17.41
C ASP A 128 7.79 3.33 -18.36
N ALA A 129 7.69 4.57 -17.84
CA ALA A 129 7.18 5.70 -18.60
C ALA A 129 8.26 6.65 -19.15
N MET A 130 9.52 6.60 -18.67
CA MET A 130 10.54 7.51 -19.22
C MET A 130 10.92 7.13 -20.67
N PRO A 131 10.86 8.08 -21.62
CA PRO A 131 11.24 7.87 -23.01
C PRO A 131 12.76 7.98 -23.17
N TRP A 132 13.49 7.00 -22.64
CA TRP A 132 14.96 6.91 -22.73
C TRP A 132 15.47 6.82 -24.18
N ASP A 133 14.60 6.42 -25.10
CA ASP A 133 14.90 6.24 -26.52
C ASP A 133 14.64 7.51 -27.37
N ASP A 134 14.03 8.56 -26.81
CA ASP A 134 13.81 9.85 -27.50
C ASP A 134 15.06 10.74 -27.40
N PRO A 135 15.80 10.98 -28.50
CA PRO A 135 17.05 11.74 -28.46
C PRO A 135 16.88 13.24 -28.11
N ALA A 136 15.67 13.80 -28.21
CA ALA A 136 15.38 15.20 -27.89
C ALA A 136 14.96 15.42 -26.42
N LEU A 137 14.50 14.36 -25.76
CA LEU A 137 14.15 14.35 -24.33
C LEU A 137 15.26 13.75 -23.47
N PHE A 138 15.99 12.74 -23.97
CA PHE A 138 17.00 11.97 -23.25
C PHE A 138 17.97 12.85 -22.43
N PRO A 139 18.67 13.87 -22.99
CA PRO A 139 19.65 14.65 -22.22
C PRO A 139 19.03 15.45 -21.07
N LYS A 140 17.74 15.81 -21.19
CA LYS A 140 17.01 16.56 -20.17
C LYS A 140 16.53 15.65 -19.04
N LEU A 141 16.16 14.41 -19.36
CA LEU A 141 15.76 13.38 -18.39
C LEU A 141 16.97 12.78 -17.67
N GLU A 142 18.08 12.55 -18.38
CA GLU A 142 19.37 12.16 -17.79
C GLU A 142 19.81 13.20 -16.76
N SER A 143 19.90 14.48 -17.15
CA SER A 143 20.22 15.55 -16.22
C SER A 143 19.20 15.69 -15.08
N LEU A 144 17.92 15.41 -15.31
CA LEU A 144 16.91 15.41 -14.24
C LEU A 144 17.21 14.37 -13.16
N VAL A 145 17.49 13.13 -13.57
CA VAL A 145 17.78 12.00 -12.66
C VAL A 145 19.15 12.15 -11.98
N GLU A 146 20.13 12.79 -12.61
CA GLU A 146 21.39 13.18 -11.93
C GLU A 146 21.12 14.09 -10.72
N HIS A 147 20.18 15.03 -10.85
CA HIS A 147 19.79 15.94 -9.76
C HIS A 147 18.77 15.32 -8.77
N TRP A 148 18.53 14.00 -8.82
CA TRP A 148 17.74 13.26 -7.83
C TRP A 148 18.60 12.61 -6.74
N ASP A 149 19.92 12.64 -6.87
CA ASP A 149 20.84 12.23 -5.81
C ASP A 149 20.64 13.14 -4.57
N GLY A 150 20.20 12.55 -3.46
CA GLY A 150 19.80 13.29 -2.25
C GLY A 150 18.35 13.80 -2.23
N VAL A 151 17.57 13.62 -3.30
CA VAL A 151 16.10 13.83 -3.32
C VAL A 151 15.37 12.52 -3.09
N PHE A 152 15.83 11.45 -3.74
CA PHE A 152 15.33 10.09 -3.56
C PHE A 152 16.41 9.18 -2.99
N PRO A 153 16.03 8.06 -2.33
CA PRO A 153 16.97 7.02 -1.92
C PRO A 153 17.88 6.56 -3.06
N ARG A 154 19.16 6.36 -2.76
CA ARG A 154 20.20 6.09 -3.76
C ARG A 154 19.93 4.82 -4.57
N ASP A 155 19.38 3.79 -3.92
CA ASP A 155 19.00 2.53 -4.52
C ASP A 155 17.83 2.65 -5.53
N ILE A 156 16.98 3.67 -5.40
CA ILE A 156 15.96 4.00 -6.40
C ILE A 156 16.63 4.66 -7.61
N VAL A 157 17.48 5.66 -7.38
CA VAL A 157 18.19 6.37 -8.46
C VAL A 157 19.09 5.41 -9.26
N ASP A 158 19.86 4.54 -8.59
CA ASP A 158 20.70 3.54 -9.26
C ASP A 158 19.88 2.50 -10.04
N ARG A 159 18.69 2.10 -9.54
CA ARG A 159 17.78 1.21 -10.30
C ARG A 159 17.16 1.90 -11.53
N ILE A 160 16.86 3.20 -11.47
CA ILE A 160 16.44 3.99 -12.64
C ILE A 160 17.58 4.07 -13.67
N TYR A 161 18.85 4.14 -13.23
CA TYR A 161 19.99 4.06 -14.15
C TYR A 161 20.19 2.66 -14.77
N LEU A 162 19.80 1.59 -14.08
CA LEU A 162 19.82 0.23 -14.63
C LEU A 162 18.73 0.06 -15.70
N SER A 163 17.47 0.40 -15.40
CA SER A 163 16.37 0.30 -16.38
C SER A 163 16.63 1.14 -17.64
N ARG A 164 17.27 2.32 -17.48
CA ARG A 164 17.78 3.10 -18.61
C ARG A 164 18.76 2.33 -19.51
N LYS A 165 19.75 1.64 -18.91
CA LYS A 165 20.72 0.82 -19.67
C LYS A 165 20.03 -0.34 -20.38
N GLU A 166 19.08 -0.99 -19.72
CA GLU A 166 18.30 -2.09 -20.27
C GLU A 166 17.45 -1.64 -21.47
N ARG A 167 16.76 -0.48 -21.37
CA ARG A 167 16.03 0.10 -22.51
C ARG A 167 16.95 0.47 -23.67
N GLN A 168 18.05 1.17 -23.40
CA GLN A 168 19.03 1.51 -24.44
C GLN A 168 19.67 0.27 -25.09
N TRP A 169 19.82 -0.83 -24.35
CA TRP A 169 20.25 -2.11 -24.90
C TRP A 169 19.15 -2.74 -25.76
N ALA A 170 17.90 -2.77 -25.28
CA ALA A 170 16.76 -3.33 -26.00
C ALA A 170 16.43 -2.55 -27.29
N ALA A 171 16.55 -1.22 -27.30
CA ALA A 171 16.41 -0.39 -28.49
C ALA A 171 17.49 -0.67 -29.54
N LYS A 172 18.69 -1.09 -29.12
CA LYS A 172 19.78 -1.52 -30.01
C LYS A 172 19.64 -2.99 -30.46
N HIS A 173 19.01 -3.84 -29.65
CA HIS A 173 18.89 -5.29 -29.89
C HIS A 173 17.42 -5.76 -29.80
N PRO A 174 16.50 -5.24 -30.65
CA PRO A 174 15.06 -5.47 -30.48
C PRO A 174 14.65 -6.96 -30.59
N LEU A 175 15.36 -7.74 -31.41
CA LEU A 175 15.11 -9.18 -31.57
C LEU A 175 15.57 -9.98 -30.34
N GLU A 176 16.71 -9.64 -29.75
CA GLU A 176 17.22 -10.29 -28.54
C GLU A 176 16.37 -9.92 -27.32
N ALA A 177 15.94 -8.66 -27.22
CA ALA A 177 15.01 -8.21 -26.17
C ALA A 177 13.63 -8.88 -26.29
N ALA A 178 13.12 -9.11 -27.51
CA ALA A 178 11.90 -9.90 -27.70
C ALA A 178 12.10 -11.35 -27.24
N LYS A 179 13.18 -12.01 -27.68
CA LYS A 179 13.52 -13.38 -27.27
C LYS A 179 13.69 -13.53 -25.76
N MET A 180 14.32 -12.56 -25.08
CA MET A 180 14.44 -12.59 -23.62
C MET A 180 13.09 -12.46 -22.92
N ARG A 181 12.17 -11.61 -23.41
CA ARG A 181 10.80 -11.54 -22.87
C ARG A 181 10.05 -12.85 -23.06
N ASP A 182 10.13 -13.47 -24.24
CA ASP A 182 9.50 -14.77 -24.50
C ASP A 182 10.07 -15.88 -23.59
N GLU A 183 11.36 -15.83 -23.28
CA GLU A 183 12.03 -16.76 -22.35
C GLU A 183 11.70 -16.48 -20.89
N GLU A 184 11.51 -15.22 -20.51
CA GLU A 184 11.06 -14.81 -19.19
C GLU A 184 9.59 -15.18 -18.95
N GLU A 185 8.70 -14.89 -19.90
CA GLU A 185 7.28 -15.28 -19.85
C GLU A 185 7.13 -16.80 -19.74
N LYS A 186 7.93 -17.58 -20.47
CA LYS A 186 7.98 -19.05 -20.33
C LYS A 186 8.46 -19.50 -18.95
N LYS A 187 9.43 -18.83 -18.34
CA LYS A 187 9.87 -19.12 -16.96
C LYS A 187 8.77 -18.81 -15.96
N TRP A 188 8.08 -17.67 -16.10
CA TRP A 188 6.96 -17.31 -15.24
C TRP A 188 5.79 -18.28 -15.39
N ALA A 189 5.44 -18.69 -16.61
CA ALA A 189 4.41 -19.69 -16.86
C ALA A 189 4.77 -21.07 -16.27
N GLU A 190 6.04 -21.50 -16.36
CA GLU A 190 6.50 -22.74 -15.75
C GLU A 190 6.53 -22.64 -14.21
N VAL A 191 6.90 -21.49 -13.63
CA VAL A 191 6.82 -21.25 -12.18
C VAL A 191 5.37 -21.22 -11.69
N GLU A 192 4.46 -20.54 -12.39
CA GLU A 192 3.02 -20.51 -12.07
C GLU A 192 2.41 -21.91 -12.15
N LYS A 193 2.79 -22.69 -13.17
CA LYS A 193 2.42 -24.09 -13.31
C LYS A 193 2.98 -24.95 -12.16
N GLN A 194 4.25 -24.79 -11.77
CA GLN A 194 4.84 -25.50 -10.63
C GLN A 194 4.13 -25.17 -9.31
N TYR A 195 3.81 -23.89 -9.05
CA TYR A 195 2.98 -23.53 -7.89
C TYR A 195 1.58 -24.17 -7.94
N THR A 196 0.98 -24.25 -9.13
CA THR A 196 -0.33 -24.89 -9.34
C THR A 196 -0.26 -26.41 -9.08
N GLU A 197 0.80 -27.07 -9.54
CA GLU A 197 1.04 -28.52 -9.34
C GLU A 197 1.41 -28.86 -7.89
N GLU A 198 2.30 -28.09 -7.24
CA GLU A 198 2.73 -28.31 -5.85
C GLU A 198 1.63 -28.06 -4.82
N GLU A 199 0.70 -27.12 -5.06
CA GLU A 199 -0.42 -26.88 -4.14
C GLU A 199 -1.51 -27.98 -4.21
N GLY A 200 -1.46 -28.88 -5.19
CA GLY A 200 -2.28 -30.11 -5.26
C GLY A 200 -3.80 -29.88 -5.31
N LEU A 201 -4.22 -28.67 -5.68
CA LEU A 201 -5.57 -28.15 -5.46
C LEU A 201 -6.57 -28.46 -6.58
N ASP A 202 -6.07 -28.98 -7.71
CA ASP A 202 -6.84 -29.27 -8.92
C ASP A 202 -7.26 -30.76 -9.04
N LEU A 203 -6.82 -31.65 -8.13
CA LEU A 203 -7.17 -33.08 -8.17
C LEU A 203 -8.48 -33.44 -7.43
N TYR A 204 -9.07 -32.52 -6.67
CA TYR A 204 -10.30 -32.76 -5.91
C TYR A 204 -11.21 -31.54 -5.93
N GLU A 205 -12.51 -31.75 -6.15
CA GLU A 205 -13.52 -30.73 -5.89
C GLU A 205 -13.44 -30.25 -4.43
N GLN A 206 -13.90 -29.02 -4.16
CA GLN A 206 -13.96 -28.49 -2.79
C GLN A 206 -14.67 -29.50 -1.88
N PRO A 207 -14.00 -30.07 -0.85
CA PRO A 207 -14.59 -31.15 -0.06
C PRO A 207 -15.91 -30.72 0.57
N CYS A 208 -16.92 -31.58 0.58
CA CYS A 208 -18.22 -31.18 1.06
C CYS A 208 -18.14 -30.86 2.57
N LEU A 209 -18.89 -29.84 3.02
CA LEU A 209 -18.84 -29.40 4.42
C LEU A 209 -19.14 -30.55 5.39
N ALA A 210 -20.07 -31.44 5.01
CA ALA A 210 -20.44 -32.60 5.81
C ALA A 210 -19.27 -33.60 5.99
N TYR A 211 -18.44 -33.82 4.96
CA TYR A 211 -17.22 -34.64 5.09
C TYR A 211 -16.18 -33.97 5.99
N MET A 212 -15.87 -32.69 5.74
CA MET A 212 -14.95 -31.97 6.61
C MET A 212 -15.42 -31.89 8.07
N GLN A 213 -16.72 -32.01 8.34
CA GLN A 213 -17.31 -32.06 9.69
C GLN A 213 -17.48 -33.48 10.27
N GLY A 214 -17.10 -34.55 9.54
CA GLY A 214 -17.28 -35.94 9.98
C GLY A 214 -18.74 -36.37 10.09
N ARG A 215 -19.60 -35.80 9.23
CA ARG A 215 -21.07 -35.98 9.22
C ARG A 215 -21.59 -36.32 7.82
N CYS A 216 -20.73 -36.80 6.91
CA CYS A 216 -21.15 -37.05 5.55
C CYS A 216 -22.14 -38.23 5.49
N PRO A 217 -23.37 -38.03 4.97
CA PRO A 217 -24.36 -39.11 4.88
C PRO A 217 -23.99 -40.17 3.82
N TRP A 218 -22.98 -39.91 2.98
CA TRP A 218 -22.51 -40.82 1.93
C TRP A 218 -21.43 -41.82 2.39
N GLY A 219 -20.94 -41.72 3.63
CA GLY A 219 -19.99 -42.69 4.22
C GLY A 219 -18.73 -42.95 3.38
N GLU A 220 -18.29 -44.20 3.32
CA GLU A 220 -17.08 -44.65 2.59
C GLU A 220 -17.11 -44.40 1.06
N VAL A 221 -18.29 -44.11 0.48
CA VAL A 221 -18.38 -43.69 -0.92
C VAL A 221 -17.85 -42.26 -1.10
N CYS A 222 -17.98 -41.42 -0.07
CA CYS A 222 -17.54 -40.02 -0.13
C CYS A 222 -16.01 -39.86 -0.07
N THR A 223 -15.32 -40.78 0.61
CA THR A 223 -13.85 -40.79 0.71
C THR A 223 -13.14 -40.98 -0.64
N GLN A 224 -13.84 -41.44 -1.68
CA GLN A 224 -13.27 -41.53 -3.04
C GLN A 224 -13.24 -40.18 -3.78
N PHE A 225 -14.04 -39.20 -3.34
CA PHE A 225 -14.18 -37.90 -3.98
C PHE A 225 -13.52 -36.76 -3.20
N HIS A 226 -12.90 -37.05 -2.06
CA HIS A 226 -12.32 -36.06 -1.15
C HIS A 226 -10.93 -36.48 -0.68
N PRO A 227 -10.01 -35.52 -0.39
CA PRO A 227 -8.66 -35.86 0.04
C PRO A 227 -8.64 -36.60 1.39
N GLU A 228 -7.90 -37.71 1.44
CA GLU A 228 -7.70 -38.49 2.65
C GLU A 228 -7.18 -37.63 3.82
N GLY A 229 -7.70 -37.87 5.03
CA GLY A 229 -7.28 -37.17 6.25
C GLY A 229 -7.89 -35.77 6.46
N LEU A 230 -8.80 -35.30 5.60
CA LEU A 230 -9.58 -34.08 5.83
C LEU A 230 -10.93 -34.30 6.56
N GLU A 231 -11.37 -35.55 6.71
CA GLU A 231 -12.59 -35.89 7.44
C GLU A 231 -12.55 -35.41 8.89
N GLY A 232 -13.63 -34.77 9.36
CA GLY A 232 -13.74 -34.28 10.74
C GLY A 232 -12.79 -33.13 11.12
N THR A 233 -12.00 -32.58 10.19
CA THR A 233 -11.06 -31.48 10.48
C THR A 233 -11.69 -30.11 10.71
N LEU A 234 -12.98 -29.95 10.41
CA LEU A 234 -13.78 -28.75 10.71
C LEU A 234 -14.77 -28.99 11.86
N PRO A 235 -14.81 -28.10 12.88
CA PRO A 235 -15.80 -28.17 13.94
C PRO A 235 -17.26 -28.08 13.44
N PRO A 236 -18.23 -28.61 14.18
CA PRO A 236 -19.66 -28.54 13.87
C PRO A 236 -20.21 -27.12 13.65
N GLU A 237 -19.60 -26.12 14.30
CA GLU A 237 -20.02 -24.71 14.28
C GLU A 237 -19.60 -23.97 12.99
N THR A 238 -18.77 -24.63 12.18
CA THR A 238 -18.21 -24.08 10.93
C THR A 238 -19.30 -23.96 9.85
N ARG A 239 -19.34 -22.83 9.12
CA ARG A 239 -20.38 -22.56 8.13
C ARG A 239 -19.93 -22.89 6.71
N LEU A 240 -20.90 -22.98 5.79
CA LEU A 240 -20.62 -23.21 4.38
C LEU A 240 -19.65 -22.14 3.84
N GLY A 241 -18.54 -22.59 3.25
CA GLY A 241 -17.51 -21.74 2.66
C GLY A 241 -16.40 -21.27 3.61
N ASP A 242 -16.55 -21.44 4.93
CA ASP A 242 -15.45 -21.30 5.90
C ASP A 242 -14.38 -22.36 5.57
N TRP A 243 -13.11 -22.08 5.86
CA TRP A 243 -11.98 -22.87 5.34
C TRP A 243 -10.85 -23.06 6.35
N ARG A 244 -10.33 -24.28 6.43
CA ARG A 244 -9.14 -24.61 7.22
C ARG A 244 -7.87 -24.18 6.47
N CYS A 245 -6.99 -23.43 7.13
CA CYS A 245 -5.72 -23.06 6.51
C CYS A 245 -4.79 -24.27 6.38
N PRO A 246 -4.24 -24.57 5.19
CA PRO A 246 -3.35 -25.71 4.99
C PRO A 246 -1.98 -25.51 5.66
N GLY A 247 -1.59 -24.27 5.99
CA GLY A 247 -0.29 -23.97 6.63
C GLY A 247 -0.30 -24.11 8.15
N CYS A 248 -1.31 -23.54 8.83
CA CYS A 248 -1.36 -23.50 10.30
C CYS A 248 -2.57 -24.21 10.92
N GLY A 249 -3.42 -24.85 10.11
CA GLY A 249 -4.61 -25.59 10.57
C GLY A 249 -5.76 -24.72 11.12
N SER A 250 -5.60 -23.40 11.21
CA SER A 250 -6.62 -22.48 11.73
C SER A 250 -7.85 -22.36 10.82
N ILE A 251 -9.05 -22.27 11.41
CA ILE A 251 -10.33 -22.19 10.68
C ILE A 251 -10.70 -20.73 10.42
N ASN A 252 -10.82 -20.36 9.15
CA ASN A 252 -11.07 -19.00 8.70
C ASN A 252 -12.49 -18.85 8.18
N ARG A 253 -13.07 -17.66 8.37
CA ARG A 253 -14.40 -17.35 7.84
C ARG A 253 -14.38 -17.23 6.31
N HIS A 254 -15.47 -17.63 5.66
CA HIS A 254 -15.60 -17.76 4.21
C HIS A 254 -15.11 -16.57 3.39
N PHE A 255 -15.35 -15.35 3.87
CA PHE A 255 -14.97 -14.09 3.23
C PHE A 255 -13.48 -13.75 3.31
N ARG A 256 -12.70 -14.41 4.18
CA ARG A 256 -11.27 -14.12 4.33
C ARG A 256 -10.49 -14.79 3.20
N ARG A 257 -9.83 -13.97 2.36
CA ARG A 257 -8.86 -14.41 1.34
C ARG A 257 -7.50 -14.82 1.93
N ARG A 258 -7.15 -14.39 3.14
CA ARG A 258 -5.91 -14.77 3.86
C ARG A 258 -6.24 -15.34 5.22
N CYS A 259 -5.40 -16.24 5.72
CA CYS A 259 -5.59 -16.81 7.05
C CYS A 259 -5.41 -15.73 8.13
N PHE A 260 -6.20 -15.80 9.21
CA PHE A 260 -6.06 -14.86 10.33
C PHE A 260 -4.81 -15.11 11.18
N SER A 261 -4.20 -16.30 11.07
CA SER A 261 -3.10 -16.76 11.94
C SER A 261 -1.76 -16.95 11.20
N CYS A 262 -1.74 -16.89 9.86
CA CYS A 262 -0.51 -16.96 9.06
C CYS A 262 -0.75 -16.32 7.68
N PRO A 263 0.29 -15.98 6.90
CA PRO A 263 0.12 -15.23 5.64
C PRO A 263 -0.43 -16.05 4.47
N ARG A 264 -0.71 -17.36 4.61
CA ARG A 264 -1.26 -18.18 3.51
C ARG A 264 -2.65 -17.71 3.08
N GLU A 265 -2.87 -17.77 1.77
CA GLU A 265 -4.15 -17.42 1.15
C GLU A 265 -5.17 -18.56 1.27
N LYS A 266 -6.43 -18.26 0.91
CA LYS A 266 -7.52 -19.22 0.83
C LYS A 266 -7.27 -20.15 -0.36
N PRO A 267 -7.21 -21.48 -0.16
CA PRO A 267 -7.14 -22.46 -1.24
C PRO A 267 -8.15 -22.14 -2.35
N GLN A 268 -7.67 -21.91 -3.57
CA GLN A 268 -8.50 -21.70 -4.74
C GLN A 268 -8.67 -23.03 -5.47
N TYR A 269 -9.66 -23.82 -5.06
CA TYR A 269 -10.09 -24.97 -5.86
C TYR A 269 -10.54 -24.44 -7.22
N ARG A 270 -9.85 -24.83 -8.30
CA ARG A 270 -10.40 -24.60 -9.64
C ARG A 270 -11.66 -25.44 -9.76
N LYS A 271 -12.81 -24.77 -9.96
CA LYS A 271 -13.96 -25.46 -10.53
C LYS A 271 -13.55 -25.75 -11.98
N ASP A 272 -13.14 -26.98 -12.22
CA ASP A 272 -12.58 -27.38 -13.50
C ASP A 272 -13.65 -27.22 -14.58
N ALA A 273 -13.49 -26.20 -15.43
CA ALA A 273 -14.48 -25.83 -16.45
C ALA A 273 -14.58 -26.89 -17.58
N SER A 274 -13.76 -27.93 -17.50
CA SER A 274 -13.64 -29.11 -18.36
C SER A 274 -14.82 -30.08 -18.25
N VAL A 275 -15.50 -30.13 -17.09
CA VAL A 275 -16.68 -30.98 -16.88
C VAL A 275 -17.89 -30.11 -16.52
N ARG A 276 -18.39 -29.35 -17.51
CA ARG A 276 -19.73 -28.76 -17.39
C ARG A 276 -20.74 -29.89 -17.24
N THR A 277 -21.49 -29.90 -16.15
CA THR A 277 -22.60 -30.84 -15.97
C THR A 277 -23.63 -30.67 -17.09
N GLN A 278 -24.42 -31.71 -17.37
CA GLN A 278 -25.42 -31.64 -18.46
C GLN A 278 -26.45 -30.52 -18.23
N GLU A 279 -26.76 -30.20 -16.96
CA GLU A 279 -27.56 -29.03 -16.58
C GLU A 279 -26.82 -27.70 -16.82
N GLU A 280 -25.53 -27.56 -16.44
CA GLU A 280 -24.75 -26.36 -16.75
C GLU A 280 -24.56 -26.16 -18.27
N VAL A 281 -24.48 -27.23 -19.07
CA VAL A 281 -24.51 -27.15 -20.54
C VAL A 281 -25.88 -26.64 -21.02
N LEU A 282 -26.99 -27.19 -20.52
CA LEU A 282 -28.34 -26.73 -20.89
C LEU A 282 -28.61 -25.28 -20.47
N LEU A 283 -28.07 -24.83 -19.33
CA LEU A 283 -28.20 -23.45 -18.83
C LEU A 283 -27.24 -22.45 -19.51
N SER A 284 -26.16 -22.94 -20.14
CA SER A 284 -25.19 -22.11 -20.87
C SER A 284 -25.32 -22.18 -22.39
N THR A 285 -26.08 -23.15 -22.91
CA THR A 285 -26.53 -23.17 -24.31
C THR A 285 -27.60 -22.08 -24.46
N PRO A 286 -27.44 -21.10 -25.37
CA PRO A 286 -28.42 -20.04 -25.51
C PRO A 286 -29.75 -20.59 -26.02
N ASP A 287 -30.86 -20.07 -25.48
CA ASP A 287 -32.23 -20.43 -25.87
C ASP A 287 -32.39 -20.35 -27.40
N ALA A 288 -32.94 -21.41 -28.00
CA ALA A 288 -33.12 -21.52 -29.45
C ALA A 288 -34.03 -20.42 -30.03
N ASP A 289 -35.06 -20.00 -29.31
CA ASP A 289 -35.95 -18.91 -29.73
C ASP A 289 -35.26 -17.55 -29.59
N ALA A 290 -34.40 -17.39 -28.57
CA ALA A 290 -33.53 -16.22 -28.47
C ALA A 290 -32.53 -16.18 -29.63
N LEU A 291 -31.85 -17.28 -29.95
CA LEU A 291 -30.94 -17.38 -31.10
C LEU A 291 -31.65 -17.10 -32.42
N ALA A 292 -32.88 -17.59 -32.60
CA ALA A 292 -33.70 -17.30 -33.78
C ALA A 292 -34.03 -15.80 -33.89
N ALA A 293 -34.43 -15.16 -32.79
CA ALA A 293 -34.69 -13.72 -32.75
C ALA A 293 -33.42 -12.87 -32.99
N LEU A 294 -32.27 -13.30 -32.48
CA LEU A 294 -30.98 -12.63 -32.70
C LEU A 294 -30.50 -12.81 -34.16
N ARG A 295 -30.63 -14.02 -34.74
CA ARG A 295 -30.42 -14.27 -36.18
C ARG A 295 -31.33 -13.40 -37.04
N GLN A 296 -32.62 -13.30 -36.71
CA GLN A 296 -33.57 -12.44 -37.45
C GLN A 296 -33.19 -10.95 -37.36
N ARG A 297 -32.63 -10.50 -36.22
CA ARG A 297 -32.26 -9.11 -35.97
C ARG A 297 -30.94 -8.69 -36.65
N TRP A 298 -29.96 -9.59 -36.71
CA TRP A 298 -28.61 -9.27 -37.19
C TRP A 298 -28.23 -9.94 -38.52
N GLY A 299 -29.00 -10.92 -38.98
CA GLY A 299 -28.77 -11.64 -40.24
C GLY A 299 -27.75 -12.78 -40.15
N TYR A 300 -27.24 -13.07 -38.95
CA TYR A 300 -26.31 -14.16 -38.67
C TYR A 300 -26.40 -14.60 -37.19
N ASN A 301 -25.88 -15.78 -36.86
CA ASN A 301 -25.78 -16.29 -35.49
C ASN A 301 -24.62 -15.64 -34.73
N THR A 302 -24.91 -14.98 -33.62
CA THR A 302 -23.86 -14.41 -32.75
C THR A 302 -23.13 -15.43 -31.88
N ALA A 303 -23.63 -16.67 -31.80
CA ALA A 303 -23.00 -17.77 -31.05
C ALA A 303 -22.18 -18.72 -31.95
N ASP A 304 -22.16 -18.50 -33.26
CA ASP A 304 -21.39 -19.27 -34.25
C ASP A 304 -20.29 -18.36 -34.82
N GLU A 305 -19.03 -18.69 -34.53
CA GLU A 305 -17.89 -17.85 -34.89
C GLU A 305 -17.66 -17.81 -36.42
N ASP A 306 -17.88 -18.92 -37.12
CA ASP A 306 -17.72 -19.00 -38.57
C ASP A 306 -18.83 -18.24 -39.30
N GLU A 307 -20.09 -18.35 -38.84
CA GLU A 307 -21.21 -17.58 -39.40
C GLU A 307 -21.01 -16.07 -39.19
N ALA A 308 -20.50 -15.67 -38.01
CA ALA A 308 -20.16 -14.29 -37.69
C ALA A 308 -19.00 -13.76 -38.55
N LEU A 309 -17.90 -14.50 -38.68
CA LEU A 309 -16.75 -14.12 -39.51
C LEU A 309 -17.16 -13.92 -40.96
N GLN A 310 -17.94 -14.85 -41.54
CA GLN A 310 -18.43 -14.73 -42.91
C GLN A 310 -19.34 -13.51 -43.11
N TYR A 311 -20.22 -13.21 -42.15
CA TYR A 311 -21.06 -12.01 -42.19
C TYR A 311 -20.22 -10.74 -42.21
N TRP A 312 -19.26 -10.60 -41.29
CA TRP A 312 -18.40 -9.41 -41.21
C TRP A 312 -17.45 -9.28 -42.40
N GLN A 313 -16.94 -10.39 -42.95
CA GLN A 313 -16.14 -10.38 -44.18
C GLN A 313 -16.94 -9.81 -45.37
N ARG A 314 -18.14 -10.35 -45.66
CA ARG A 314 -19.02 -9.82 -46.73
C ARG A 314 -19.44 -8.36 -46.47
N ARG A 315 -19.63 -7.98 -45.20
CA ARG A 315 -19.96 -6.61 -44.79
C ARG A 315 -18.83 -5.63 -45.14
N PHE A 316 -17.58 -5.99 -44.85
CA PHE A 316 -16.40 -5.15 -45.08
C PHE A 316 -15.77 -5.30 -46.47
N GLU A 317 -16.24 -6.25 -47.28
CA GLU A 317 -15.84 -6.43 -48.70
C GLU A 317 -16.18 -5.20 -49.57
N HIS A 318 -17.19 -4.42 -49.19
CA HIS A 318 -17.69 -3.28 -49.96
C HIS A 318 -17.67 -1.93 -49.20
N GLU A 319 -17.44 -1.95 -47.88
CA GLU A 319 -17.44 -0.77 -47.02
C GLU A 319 -16.22 -0.85 -46.07
N PRO A 320 -15.26 0.10 -46.09
CA PRO A 320 -14.10 0.02 -45.20
C PRO A 320 -14.53 0.17 -43.73
N PRO A 321 -13.85 -0.50 -42.77
CA PRO A 321 -14.23 -0.47 -41.35
C PRO A 321 -14.40 0.93 -40.75
N THR A 322 -13.66 1.92 -41.24
CA THR A 322 -13.78 3.33 -40.84
C THR A 322 -15.15 3.93 -41.18
N ALA A 323 -15.68 3.67 -42.37
CA ALA A 323 -16.99 4.16 -42.80
C ALA A 323 -18.11 3.54 -41.95
N PHE A 324 -18.02 2.24 -41.62
CA PHE A 324 -18.95 1.58 -40.71
C PHE A 324 -18.93 2.19 -39.30
N VAL A 325 -17.74 2.49 -38.76
CA VAL A 325 -17.59 3.14 -37.45
C VAL A 325 -18.20 4.55 -37.47
N GLU A 326 -17.99 5.33 -38.53
CA GLU A 326 -18.63 6.65 -38.67
C GLU A 326 -20.14 6.55 -38.83
N ALA A 327 -20.65 5.63 -39.65
CA ALA A 327 -22.08 5.36 -39.79
C ALA A 327 -22.72 4.97 -38.45
N ARG A 328 -22.07 4.11 -37.65
CA ARG A 328 -22.55 3.77 -36.31
C ARG A 328 -22.44 4.91 -35.31
N ARG A 329 -21.35 5.69 -35.34
CA ARG A 329 -21.22 6.91 -34.54
C ARG A 329 -22.35 7.91 -34.84
N ASN A 330 -22.66 8.10 -36.11
CA ASN A 330 -23.75 8.99 -36.56
C ASN A 330 -25.13 8.46 -36.16
N ALA A 331 -25.37 7.14 -36.24
CA ALA A 331 -26.61 6.53 -35.72
C ALA A 331 -26.74 6.70 -34.18
N TYR A 332 -25.65 6.50 -33.43
CA TYR A 332 -25.63 6.72 -31.97
C TYR A 332 -25.90 8.19 -31.61
N LEU A 333 -25.30 9.13 -32.33
CA LEU A 333 -25.48 10.57 -32.12
C LEU A 333 -26.87 11.07 -32.52
N GLY A 334 -27.41 10.60 -33.64
CA GLY A 334 -28.66 11.08 -34.23
C GLY A 334 -29.93 10.41 -33.72
N GLN A 335 -29.88 9.12 -33.37
CA GLN A 335 -31.07 8.33 -33.00
C GLN A 335 -31.08 7.94 -31.52
N ILE A 336 -29.95 7.45 -30.99
CA ILE A 336 -29.90 6.84 -29.66
C ILE A 336 -29.73 7.90 -28.56
N LEU A 337 -28.75 8.80 -28.69
CA LEU A 337 -28.47 9.83 -27.69
C LEU A 337 -29.65 10.81 -27.44
N PRO A 338 -30.41 11.28 -28.44
CA PRO A 338 -31.59 12.12 -28.21
C PRO A 338 -32.71 11.36 -27.49
N ALA A 339 -32.95 10.09 -27.84
CA ALA A 339 -33.94 9.24 -27.19
C ALA A 339 -33.58 8.97 -25.72
N VAL A 340 -32.30 8.65 -25.44
CA VAL A 340 -31.80 8.47 -24.06
C VAL A 340 -31.92 9.76 -23.24
N ARG A 341 -31.54 10.92 -23.81
CA ARG A 341 -31.71 12.23 -23.14
C ARG A 341 -33.17 12.51 -22.81
N LYS A 342 -34.10 12.21 -23.72
CA LYS A 342 -35.54 12.34 -23.50
C LYS A 342 -36.02 11.42 -22.37
N ALA A 343 -35.65 10.14 -22.40
CA ALA A 343 -36.02 9.17 -21.37
C ALA A 343 -35.48 9.55 -19.97
N VAL A 344 -34.24 10.07 -19.89
CA VAL A 344 -33.65 10.57 -18.63
C VAL A 344 -34.38 11.82 -18.13
N ALA A 345 -34.77 12.74 -19.02
CA ALA A 345 -35.57 13.91 -18.62
C ALA A 345 -36.99 13.52 -18.15
N GLU A 346 -37.61 12.53 -18.77
CA GLU A 346 -38.91 11.97 -18.36
C GLU A 346 -38.83 11.16 -17.05
N ALA A 347 -37.71 10.50 -16.78
CA ALA A 347 -37.46 9.86 -15.49
C ALA A 347 -37.23 10.90 -14.38
N ALA A 348 -36.47 11.97 -14.67
CA ALA A 348 -36.21 13.07 -13.73
C ALA A 348 -37.49 13.85 -13.38
N SER A 349 -38.41 14.05 -14.32
CA SER A 349 -39.70 14.70 -14.05
C SER A 349 -40.72 13.82 -13.32
N ARG A 350 -40.49 12.49 -13.27
CA ARG A 350 -41.26 11.53 -12.48
C ARG A 350 -40.68 11.26 -11.09
N ALA A 351 -39.48 11.77 -10.78
CA ALA A 351 -38.93 11.69 -9.43
C ALA A 351 -39.82 12.51 -8.46
N PRO A 352 -40.27 11.94 -7.32
CA PRO A 352 -41.14 12.66 -6.40
C PRO A 352 -40.42 13.87 -5.82
N GLN A 353 -41.01 15.05 -5.97
CA GLN A 353 -40.45 16.29 -5.42
C GLN A 353 -40.36 16.15 -3.89
N ALA A 354 -39.15 16.26 -3.35
CA ALA A 354 -38.88 16.21 -1.91
C ALA A 354 -39.38 17.51 -1.25
N GLY A 355 -40.69 17.63 -1.03
CA GLY A 355 -41.32 18.93 -0.77
C GLY A 355 -42.72 18.90 -0.16
N ASP A 356 -43.05 17.97 0.76
CA ASP A 356 -44.08 18.24 1.79
C ASP A 356 -43.79 17.50 3.10
N ARG A 357 -43.00 18.14 3.99
CA ARG A 357 -42.96 17.79 5.42
C ARG A 357 -43.69 18.86 6.21
N ARG A 358 -45.01 18.68 6.35
CA ARG A 358 -45.83 19.49 7.27
C ARG A 358 -45.30 19.40 8.71
N PRO A 359 -45.34 20.49 9.48
CA PRO A 359 -44.93 20.47 10.88
C PRO A 359 -45.90 19.60 11.70
N ARG A 360 -45.33 18.78 12.59
CA ARG A 360 -46.06 17.84 13.44
C ARG A 360 -46.71 18.60 14.59
N GLU A 361 -48.01 18.42 14.79
CA GLU A 361 -48.76 19.06 15.87
C GLU A 361 -48.20 18.68 17.25
N ALA A 362 -47.99 19.69 18.10
CA ALA A 362 -47.56 19.50 19.48
C ALA A 362 -48.79 19.39 20.39
N VAL A 363 -48.94 18.25 21.07
CA VAL A 363 -49.98 18.05 22.08
C VAL A 363 -49.70 18.93 23.30
N SER A 364 -50.69 19.72 23.70
CA SER A 364 -50.61 20.57 24.89
C SER A 364 -50.74 19.76 26.19
N SER A 365 -49.94 20.11 27.20
CA SER A 365 -50.39 20.08 28.60
C SER A 365 -49.83 21.29 29.34
N ALA A 366 -50.62 21.88 30.23
CA ALA A 366 -50.39 23.21 30.79
C ALA A 366 -49.71 23.19 32.17
N GLY A 367 -49.00 24.27 32.51
CA GLY A 367 -48.29 24.41 33.79
C GLY A 367 -47.56 25.75 33.97
N VAL A 368 -48.30 26.84 34.06
CA VAL A 368 -47.88 28.24 34.34
C VAL A 368 -47.73 28.36 35.89
N PRO A 369 -46.94 29.27 36.56
CA PRO A 369 -46.64 30.66 36.17
C PRO A 369 -45.20 31.16 36.60
N PRO A 370 -44.87 32.47 36.85
CA PRO A 370 -43.76 33.09 36.10
C PRO A 370 -42.72 33.89 36.94
N ARG A 371 -41.59 34.32 36.34
CA ARG A 371 -40.94 35.59 36.73
C ARG A 371 -39.95 36.16 35.70
N ALA A 372 -40.31 37.35 35.19
CA ALA A 372 -39.57 38.60 34.95
C ALA A 372 -38.07 38.63 34.51
N PRO A 373 -37.62 39.70 33.81
CA PRO A 373 -36.53 39.59 32.82
C PRO A 373 -35.29 40.48 33.07
N ALA A 374 -34.39 40.41 32.08
CA ALA A 374 -33.45 41.46 31.61
C ALA A 374 -32.07 41.60 32.28
N LYS A 375 -31.03 41.44 31.44
CA LYS A 375 -29.96 42.40 31.07
C LYS A 375 -28.96 41.63 30.18
N ALA A 376 -28.75 41.94 28.90
CA ALA A 376 -28.30 43.21 28.32
C ALA A 376 -26.98 43.71 28.92
N HIS A 377 -25.86 43.37 28.27
CA HIS A 377 -24.66 44.22 28.30
C HIS A 377 -24.06 44.36 26.91
N ARG A 378 -24.01 45.62 26.47
CA ARG A 378 -23.27 46.14 25.32
C ARG A 378 -21.89 46.59 25.83
N GLY A 379 -20.86 46.52 25.02
CA GLY A 379 -19.52 46.95 25.42
C GLY A 379 -18.53 46.93 24.25
N GLU A 380 -18.47 48.03 23.51
CA GLU A 380 -17.43 48.28 22.50
C GLU A 380 -16.07 48.53 23.17
N THR A 381 -14.95 48.26 22.49
CA THR A 381 -14.02 49.32 22.05
C THR A 381 -12.84 48.78 21.23
N ALA A 382 -12.33 49.66 20.37
CA ALA A 382 -11.27 49.50 19.38
C ALA A 382 -9.88 49.10 19.92
N GLY A 383 -9.01 48.63 19.02
CA GLY A 383 -7.58 48.50 19.27
C GLY A 383 -6.80 47.76 18.17
N ALA A 384 -6.48 48.44 17.07
CA ALA A 384 -5.39 48.00 16.20
C ALA A 384 -4.04 48.39 16.86
N PRO A 385 -2.98 47.59 16.66
CA PRO A 385 -1.89 48.14 15.86
C PRO A 385 -1.22 47.13 14.91
N THR A 386 -0.60 47.69 13.88
CA THR A 386 0.32 47.01 12.96
C THR A 386 1.63 46.61 13.66
N ALA A 387 2.13 45.40 13.38
CA ALA A 387 3.48 44.98 13.72
C ALA A 387 4.12 44.25 12.53
N ALA A 388 5.35 44.63 12.17
CA ALA A 388 6.09 44.03 11.07
C ALA A 388 6.62 42.65 11.46
N VAL A 389 6.52 41.67 10.56
CA VAL A 389 7.15 40.35 10.74
C VAL A 389 8.62 40.45 10.34
N ALA A 390 9.50 40.36 11.34
CA ALA A 390 10.94 40.24 11.14
C ALA A 390 11.31 38.88 10.54
N ALA A 391 12.38 38.82 9.76
CA ALA A 391 12.85 37.59 9.14
C ALA A 391 13.34 36.57 10.19
N SER A 392 12.80 35.35 10.13
CA SER A 392 13.22 34.24 10.99
C SER A 392 14.59 33.71 10.57
N ALA A 393 15.53 33.66 11.51
CA ALA A 393 16.82 33.00 11.36
C ALA A 393 16.66 31.47 11.24
N PRO A 394 17.62 30.75 10.64
CA PRO A 394 17.51 29.31 10.42
C PRO A 394 17.41 28.52 11.74
N THR A 395 16.44 27.61 11.79
CA THR A 395 16.24 26.68 12.91
C THR A 395 17.42 25.72 13.05
N GLY A 396 18.00 25.65 14.25
CA GLY A 396 19.09 24.71 14.57
C GLY A 396 18.66 23.23 14.53
N PRO A 397 19.61 22.30 14.70
CA PRO A 397 19.37 20.87 14.54
C PRO A 397 18.29 20.36 15.51
N VAL A 398 17.24 19.77 14.94
CA VAL A 398 16.17 19.10 15.68
C VAL A 398 16.78 17.98 16.49
N LYS A 399 16.67 18.05 17.82
CA LYS A 399 17.08 16.95 18.72
C LYS A 399 16.15 15.76 18.46
N ALA A 400 16.64 14.77 17.71
CA ALA A 400 15.90 13.54 17.45
C ALA A 400 15.44 12.91 18.77
N LYS A 401 14.13 12.73 18.93
CA LYS A 401 13.56 12.07 20.11
C LYS A 401 14.02 10.61 20.10
N LEU A 402 14.57 10.14 21.23
CA LEU A 402 14.87 8.71 21.40
C LEU A 402 13.57 7.90 21.23
N PRO A 403 13.62 6.70 20.63
CA PRO A 403 12.44 5.87 20.48
C PRO A 403 11.93 5.41 21.86
N ASP A 404 10.61 5.37 22.02
CA ASP A 404 9.97 4.96 23.27
C ASP A 404 10.16 3.44 23.46
N VAL A 405 10.96 3.05 24.45
CA VAL A 405 11.19 1.66 24.86
C VAL A 405 10.44 1.40 26.17
N PRO A 406 9.69 0.28 26.30
CA PRO A 406 8.94 -0.01 27.52
C PRO A 406 9.84 -0.13 28.75
N ASN A 407 9.34 0.31 29.90
CA ASN A 407 10.04 0.20 31.19
C ASN A 407 9.96 -1.23 31.75
N ALA A 408 10.62 -2.16 31.06
CA ALA A 408 10.71 -3.57 31.39
C ALA A 408 12.05 -3.92 32.07
N PRO A 409 12.21 -5.14 32.63
CA PRO A 409 13.49 -5.71 33.04
C PRO A 409 14.54 -5.64 31.92
N ALA A 410 15.82 -5.52 32.28
CA ALA A 410 16.88 -5.27 31.29
C ALA A 410 16.98 -6.32 30.16
N PRO A 411 16.85 -7.65 30.40
CA PRO A 411 16.82 -8.64 29.32
C PRO A 411 15.63 -8.46 28.36
N GLU A 412 14.43 -8.16 28.88
CA GLU A 412 13.24 -7.91 28.07
C GLU A 412 13.39 -6.64 27.22
N ARG A 413 14.05 -5.60 27.74
CA ARG A 413 14.38 -4.40 26.95
C ARG A 413 15.41 -4.69 25.86
N VAL A 414 16.43 -5.52 26.13
CA VAL A 414 17.38 -5.98 25.10
C VAL A 414 16.63 -6.69 23.97
N LEU A 415 15.79 -7.68 24.30
CA LEU A 415 14.99 -8.41 23.33
C LEU A 415 14.07 -7.47 22.52
N PHE A 416 13.33 -6.57 23.18
CA PHE A 416 12.45 -5.61 22.52
C PHE A 416 13.21 -4.70 21.54
N ILE A 417 14.37 -4.17 21.95
CA ILE A 417 15.18 -3.30 21.09
C ILE A 417 15.73 -4.07 19.90
N CYS A 418 16.27 -5.29 20.11
CA CYS A 418 16.73 -6.15 19.04
C CYS A 418 15.61 -6.47 18.04
N GLN A 419 14.43 -6.85 18.54
CA GLN A 419 13.25 -7.13 17.72
C GLN A 419 12.85 -5.90 16.89
N LYS A 420 12.84 -4.68 17.47
CA LYS A 420 12.54 -3.45 16.72
C LYS A 420 13.58 -3.09 15.66
N VAL A 421 14.87 -3.38 15.90
CA VAL A 421 15.92 -3.23 14.87
C VAL A 421 15.75 -4.24 13.73
N ILE A 422 15.32 -5.48 14.03
CA ILE A 422 15.06 -6.51 13.03
C ILE A 422 13.83 -6.14 12.19
N GLU A 423 12.73 -5.74 12.83
CA GLU A 423 11.46 -5.39 12.17
C GLU A 423 11.55 -4.13 11.30
N ARG A 424 12.24 -3.08 11.79
CA ARG A 424 12.28 -1.77 11.12
C ARG A 424 13.50 -1.59 10.22
N GLY A 425 14.51 -2.46 10.37
CA GLY A 425 15.76 -2.42 9.62
C GLY A 425 16.67 -1.26 9.99
N ALA A 426 17.84 -1.22 9.35
CA ALA A 426 18.87 -0.21 9.62
C ALA A 426 18.63 1.16 8.96
N HIS A 427 17.61 1.27 8.10
CA HIS A 427 17.21 2.52 7.45
C HIS A 427 16.19 3.33 8.28
N ASP A 428 15.69 2.79 9.40
CA ASP A 428 14.75 3.50 10.28
C ASP A 428 15.41 4.74 10.93
N ALA A 429 14.68 5.86 10.98
CA ALA A 429 15.19 7.13 11.52
C ALA A 429 15.61 7.04 13.00
N HIS A 430 15.10 6.08 13.77
CA HIS A 430 15.48 5.82 15.16
C HIS A 430 16.52 4.71 15.31
N PHE A 431 17.04 4.11 14.23
CA PHE A 431 18.03 3.02 14.28
C PHE A 431 19.23 3.34 15.18
N ALA A 432 19.83 4.54 15.03
CA ALA A 432 20.91 5.01 15.90
C ALA A 432 20.48 5.14 17.38
N GLY A 433 19.23 5.54 17.63
CA GLY A 433 18.64 5.61 18.97
C GLY A 433 18.42 4.22 19.58
N TYR A 434 17.97 3.24 18.80
CA TYR A 434 17.84 1.85 19.25
C TYR A 434 19.21 1.25 19.60
N LEU A 435 20.23 1.40 18.76
CA LEU A 435 21.59 0.93 19.09
C LEU A 435 22.14 1.56 20.37
N TYR A 436 21.93 2.87 20.57
CA TYR A 436 22.33 3.57 21.79
C TYR A 436 21.61 3.04 23.05
N LEU A 437 20.31 2.77 22.95
CA LEU A 437 19.54 2.19 24.06
C LEU A 437 19.94 0.73 24.32
N LEU A 438 20.33 -0.02 23.28
CA LEU A 438 20.87 -1.38 23.42
C LEU A 438 22.21 -1.38 24.18
N CYS A 439 23.13 -0.46 23.86
CA CYS A 439 24.37 -0.24 24.62
C CYS A 439 24.12 0.07 26.10
N LYS A 440 23.01 0.76 26.42
CA LYS A 440 22.61 1.04 27.81
C LYS A 440 21.97 -0.16 28.51
N ALA A 441 21.22 -0.99 27.79
CA ALA A 441 20.53 -2.14 28.36
C ALA A 441 21.45 -3.35 28.59
N LEU A 442 22.43 -3.58 27.71
CA LEU A 442 23.36 -4.71 27.79
C LEU A 442 24.11 -4.84 29.14
N PRO A 443 24.71 -3.78 29.73
CA PRO A 443 25.44 -3.89 31.01
C PRO A 443 24.53 -4.21 32.21
N GLU A 444 23.25 -3.89 32.12
CA GLU A 444 22.25 -4.24 33.13
C GLU A 444 21.77 -5.68 32.94
N ALA A 445 21.49 -6.09 31.69
CA ALA A 445 21.05 -7.44 31.35
C ALA A 445 22.11 -8.50 31.69
N VAL A 446 23.40 -8.24 31.41
CA VAL A 446 24.52 -9.14 31.76
C VAL A 446 24.66 -9.38 33.27
N LYS A 447 24.19 -8.46 34.11
CA LYS A 447 24.20 -8.61 35.58
C LYS A 447 22.99 -9.39 36.10
N ASP A 448 21.95 -9.60 35.30
CA ASP A 448 20.76 -10.35 35.70
C ASP A 448 20.99 -11.85 35.51
N VAL A 449 21.15 -12.55 36.65
CA VAL A 449 21.33 -14.00 36.72
C VAL A 449 20.23 -14.76 35.96
N LYS A 450 19.01 -14.21 35.88
CA LYS A 450 17.87 -14.87 35.21
C LYS A 450 18.02 -14.97 33.69
N TRP A 451 18.83 -14.12 33.06
CA TRP A 451 19.03 -14.18 31.60
C TRP A 451 19.68 -15.50 31.15
N SER A 452 20.43 -16.15 32.06
CA SER A 452 21.15 -17.39 31.78
C SER A 452 20.28 -18.65 31.61
N SER A 453 19.05 -18.66 32.13
CA SER A 453 18.41 -19.93 32.53
C SER A 453 17.06 -20.32 31.90
N SER A 454 16.33 -19.41 31.23
CA SER A 454 14.99 -19.77 30.69
C SER A 454 14.63 -19.27 29.28
N ARG A 455 15.31 -18.25 28.73
CA ARG A 455 15.07 -17.75 27.34
C ARG A 455 16.34 -17.49 26.52
N ALA A 456 17.50 -17.89 27.05
CA ALA A 456 18.82 -17.69 26.46
C ALA A 456 18.91 -17.96 24.94
N ALA A 457 18.26 -19.01 24.43
CA ALA A 457 18.29 -19.36 23.01
C ALA A 457 17.58 -18.32 22.11
N GLU A 458 16.33 -17.93 22.42
CA GLU A 458 15.60 -16.91 21.66
C GLU A 458 16.29 -15.55 21.76
N ASP A 459 16.65 -15.14 22.99
CA ASP A 459 17.28 -13.85 23.25
C ASP A 459 18.64 -13.73 22.54
N SER A 460 19.43 -14.81 22.51
CA SER A 460 20.72 -14.84 21.81
C SER A 460 20.55 -14.72 20.30
N LEU A 461 19.53 -15.36 19.71
CA LEU A 461 19.27 -15.31 18.28
C LEU A 461 18.85 -13.89 17.84
N ALA A 462 17.95 -13.26 18.59
CA ALA A 462 17.53 -11.88 18.32
C ALA A 462 18.70 -10.89 18.42
N LEU A 463 19.59 -11.05 19.40
CA LEU A 463 20.78 -10.20 19.54
C LEU A 463 21.79 -10.41 18.39
N VAL A 464 21.98 -11.66 17.94
CA VAL A 464 22.84 -12.00 16.80
C VAL A 464 22.29 -11.40 15.51
N GLU A 465 21.00 -11.54 15.22
CA GLU A 465 20.38 -10.99 14.02
C GLU A 465 20.38 -9.45 14.05
N CYS A 466 20.10 -8.83 15.20
CA CYS A 466 20.26 -7.39 15.40
C CYS A 466 21.71 -6.93 15.10
N ALA A 467 22.72 -7.69 15.55
CA ALA A 467 24.12 -7.41 15.25
C ALA A 467 24.42 -7.55 13.74
N LYS A 468 23.89 -8.57 13.06
CA LYS A 468 24.03 -8.74 11.60
C LYS A 468 23.49 -7.55 10.82
N ARG A 469 22.29 -7.07 11.17
CA ARG A 469 21.69 -5.87 10.55
C ARG A 469 22.55 -4.62 10.78
N ALA A 470 23.08 -4.43 11.99
CA ALA A 470 23.97 -3.32 12.29
C ALA A 470 25.33 -3.41 11.58
N PHE A 471 25.88 -4.61 11.41
CA PHE A 471 27.13 -4.85 10.69
C PHE A 471 26.97 -4.65 9.18
N GLY A 472 25.86 -5.09 8.59
CA GLY A 472 25.55 -4.86 7.18
C GLY A 472 25.45 -3.38 6.83
N ALA A 473 24.70 -2.60 7.63
CA ALA A 473 24.59 -1.16 7.47
C ALA A 473 25.94 -0.43 7.63
N TRP A 474 26.72 -0.83 8.64
CA TRP A 474 28.07 -0.31 8.84
C TRP A 474 29.01 -0.62 7.67
N SER A 475 28.93 -1.84 7.11
CA SER A 475 29.76 -2.27 5.99
C SER A 475 29.43 -1.49 4.72
N ALA A 476 28.13 -1.25 4.46
CA ALA A 476 27.68 -0.42 3.35
C ALA A 476 28.14 1.05 3.50
N TRP A 477 28.00 1.63 4.70
CA TRP A 477 28.53 2.97 5.00
C TRP A 477 30.05 3.04 4.82
N LYS A 478 30.79 2.03 5.29
CA LYS A 478 32.25 1.99 5.15
C LYS A 478 32.66 1.91 3.67
N ALA A 479 32.01 1.07 2.87
CA ALA A 479 32.26 0.98 1.44
C ALA A 479 32.02 2.34 0.72
N ALA A 480 30.94 3.05 1.08
CA ALA A 480 30.67 4.39 0.54
C ALA A 480 31.71 5.44 1.00
N ARG A 481 32.17 5.38 2.26
CA ARG A 481 33.23 6.26 2.79
C ARG A 481 34.57 6.02 2.09
N ASP A 482 34.99 4.76 2.02
CA ASP A 482 36.29 4.38 1.46
C ASP A 482 36.31 4.59 -0.09
N GLY A 483 35.14 4.57 -0.75
CA GLY A 483 34.93 5.01 -2.13
C GLY A 483 34.87 6.53 -2.35
N GLY A 484 35.10 7.36 -1.32
CA GLY A 484 35.14 8.82 -1.41
C GLY A 484 33.77 9.53 -1.44
N ALA A 485 32.67 8.79 -1.35
CA ALA A 485 31.31 9.35 -1.37
C ALA A 485 30.73 9.63 0.03
N GLY A 486 31.33 9.09 1.09
CA GLY A 486 30.85 9.25 2.47
C GLY A 486 31.47 10.44 3.20
N GLY A 487 30.63 11.24 3.86
CA GLY A 487 31.08 12.29 4.79
C GLY A 487 31.81 11.71 6.03
N ALA A 488 32.65 12.51 6.66
CA ALA A 488 33.54 12.09 7.76
C ALA A 488 32.85 11.71 9.10
N ALA A 489 31.51 11.63 9.14
CA ALA A 489 30.75 11.32 10.35
C ALA A 489 30.78 9.82 10.67
N MET A 490 31.19 9.46 11.88
CA MET A 490 31.25 8.08 12.37
C MET A 490 29.86 7.42 12.37
N HIS A 491 29.74 6.22 11.79
CA HIS A 491 28.51 5.44 11.79
C HIS A 491 28.05 5.04 13.21
N PRO A 492 26.75 5.08 13.55
CA PRO A 492 26.25 4.75 14.89
C PRO A 492 26.51 3.30 15.33
N ALA A 493 26.77 2.38 14.40
CA ALA A 493 27.16 1.02 14.74
C ALA A 493 28.59 0.90 15.33
N THR A 494 29.50 1.84 15.04
CA THR A 494 30.88 1.80 15.56
C THR A 494 30.95 1.79 17.09
N PRO A 495 30.31 2.73 17.82
CA PRO A 495 30.27 2.66 19.29
C PRO A 495 29.49 1.44 19.79
N PHE A 496 28.44 1.00 19.07
CA PHE A 496 27.69 -0.20 19.43
C PHE A 496 28.56 -1.46 19.44
N PHE A 497 29.35 -1.73 18.40
CA PHE A 497 30.25 -2.87 18.37
C PHE A 497 31.40 -2.74 19.39
N SER A 498 31.87 -1.52 19.67
CA SER A 498 32.87 -1.26 20.71
C SER A 498 32.37 -1.64 22.12
N ASP A 499 31.13 -1.27 22.45
CA ASP A 499 30.51 -1.64 23.72
C ASP A 499 30.11 -3.13 23.75
N LEU A 500 29.49 -3.65 22.68
CA LEU A 500 29.07 -5.06 22.59
C LEU A 500 30.25 -5.99 22.87
N ARG A 501 31.43 -5.73 22.27
CA ARG A 501 32.67 -6.51 22.44
C ARG A 501 33.06 -6.74 23.90
N ARG A 502 32.76 -5.80 24.81
CA ARG A 502 33.04 -5.91 26.25
C ARG A 502 32.18 -6.96 26.95
N TYR A 503 31.03 -7.28 26.38
CA TYR A 503 30.01 -8.14 26.98
C TYR A 503 29.88 -9.52 26.31
N VAL A 504 30.38 -9.72 25.08
CA VAL A 504 30.23 -10.97 24.30
C VAL A 504 30.60 -12.25 25.06
N ALA A 505 31.62 -12.21 25.91
CA ALA A 505 32.02 -13.36 26.73
C ALA A 505 30.99 -13.74 27.81
N ALA A 506 30.24 -12.76 28.33
CA ALA A 506 29.22 -12.94 29.37
C ALA A 506 27.79 -13.08 28.81
N LEU A 507 27.59 -12.84 27.51
CA LEU A 507 26.31 -13.06 26.85
C LEU A 507 26.01 -14.57 26.69
N PRO A 508 24.73 -14.99 26.81
CA PRO A 508 24.30 -16.39 26.70
C PRO A 508 24.25 -16.88 25.23
N LEU A 509 25.27 -16.53 24.43
CA LEU A 509 25.39 -16.95 23.03
C LEU A 509 25.90 -18.39 22.92
N ALA A 510 25.37 -19.13 21.93
CA ALA A 510 25.97 -20.38 21.45
C ALA A 510 27.39 -20.13 20.90
N GLY A 511 28.24 -21.17 20.87
CA GLY A 511 29.67 -21.01 20.52
C GLY A 511 29.91 -20.36 19.16
N ASN A 512 29.23 -20.85 18.12
CA ASN A 512 29.23 -20.30 16.77
C ASN A 512 28.74 -18.84 16.71
N HIS A 513 27.63 -18.54 17.39
CA HIS A 513 27.06 -17.19 17.47
C HIS A 513 28.00 -16.21 18.20
N ARG A 514 28.72 -16.68 19.23
CA ARG A 514 29.72 -15.89 19.96
C ARG A 514 30.89 -15.54 19.06
N GLU A 515 31.41 -16.50 18.30
CA GLU A 515 32.50 -16.29 17.35
C GLU A 515 32.11 -15.34 16.21
N GLU A 516 30.91 -15.49 15.66
CA GLU A 516 30.36 -14.59 14.64
C GLU A 516 30.24 -13.14 15.15
N VAL A 517 29.68 -12.93 16.34
CA VAL A 517 29.57 -11.59 16.96
C VAL A 517 30.94 -11.01 17.30
N MET A 518 31.89 -11.81 17.80
CA MET A 518 33.27 -11.37 18.01
C MET A 518 33.93 -10.94 16.70
N THR A 519 33.73 -11.69 15.61
CA THR A 519 34.30 -11.38 14.29
C THR A 519 33.76 -10.05 13.74
N MET A 520 32.46 -9.78 13.91
CA MET A 520 31.87 -8.48 13.59
C MET A 520 32.50 -7.36 14.46
N CYS A 521 32.60 -7.54 15.78
CA CYS A 521 33.22 -6.56 16.68
C CYS A 521 34.68 -6.26 16.32
N ASP A 522 35.47 -7.28 16.02
CA ASP A 522 36.89 -7.16 15.67
C ASP A 522 37.10 -6.53 14.30
N THR A 523 36.19 -6.76 13.36
CA THR A 523 36.23 -6.14 12.02
C THR A 523 35.90 -4.64 12.10
N VAL A 524 34.93 -4.25 12.93
CA VAL A 524 34.59 -2.84 13.18
C VAL A 524 35.70 -2.13 13.97
N ALA A 525 36.34 -2.80 14.93
CA ALA A 525 37.42 -2.23 15.73
C ALA A 525 38.75 -2.01 14.97
N LYS A 526 38.93 -2.63 13.80
CA LYS A 526 40.12 -2.49 12.93
C LYS A 526 39.98 -1.35 11.88
N ALA A 527 38.85 -0.65 11.84
CA ALA A 527 38.35 0.09 10.66
C ALA A 527 37.93 1.56 10.93
#